data_AF-A0A2D4LR68-F1
#
_entry.id   AF-A0A2D4LR68-F1
#
_cell.length_a   1.000
_cell.length_b   1.000
_cell.length_c   1.000
_cell.angle_alpha   90.00
_cell.angle_beta   90.00
_cell.angle_gamma   90.00
#
_symmetry.space_group_name_H-M   'P 1'
#
loop_
_entity.id
_entity.type
_entity.pdbx_description
1 polymer ?
#
loop_
_entity_poly.entity_id
_entity_poly.type
_entity_poly.pdbx_seq_one_letter_code
_entity_poly.pdbx_strand_id
1 'polypeptide(L)'
;SSLQYCTLITVPPRIRVLLASRMPDSWREALISLIPKEDSDLRFIQNYRPISLLNTDYKIFATIIANRLKGILNQYIHKDQNGFLPNRQIRNNLRIVLNVLE
;
A
#
# COMPACT_ATOMS: atom_id res chain seq x y z
N SER A 1 -36.46 -0.77 27.73
CA SER A 1 -36.74 -0.19 26.40
C SER A 1 -36.20 1.23 26.36
N SER A 2 -35.14 1.48 25.58
CA SER A 2 -34.70 2.80 25.04
C SER A 2 -33.18 3.01 24.93
N LEU A 3 -32.31 2.09 25.41
CA LEU A 3 -30.85 2.30 25.35
C LEU A 3 -30.09 1.49 24.28
N GLN A 4 -30.75 0.63 23.50
CA GLN A 4 -30.10 -0.16 22.43
C GLN A 4 -30.16 0.47 21.03
N TYR A 5 -30.87 1.58 20.84
CA TYR A 5 -31.06 2.17 19.51
C TYR A 5 -30.08 3.33 19.19
N CYS A 6 -29.28 3.79 20.15
CA CYS A 6 -28.41 4.96 19.96
C CYS A 6 -27.00 4.64 19.40
N THR A 7 -26.72 3.38 19.06
CA THR A 7 -25.49 2.99 18.33
C THR A 7 -25.73 2.84 16.82
N LEU A 8 -26.81 3.47 16.32
CA LEU A 8 -27.11 3.64 14.90
C LEU A 8 -26.71 5.03 14.38
N ILE A 9 -25.77 5.72 15.04
CA ILE A 9 -24.95 6.70 14.32
C ILE A 9 -23.95 5.88 13.52
N THR A 10 -24.33 5.63 12.28
CA THR A 10 -23.56 5.00 11.21
C THR A 10 -22.10 5.45 11.23
N VAL A 11 -21.26 4.74 11.99
CA VAL A 11 -19.83 4.75 11.73
C VAL A 11 -19.71 3.99 10.41
N PRO A 12 -19.31 4.64 9.30
CA PRO A 12 -19.15 3.94 8.04
C PRO A 12 -18.26 2.72 8.30
N PRO A 13 -18.59 1.53 7.76
CA PRO A 13 -17.86 0.28 8.04
C PRO A 13 -16.34 0.41 7.85
N ARG A 14 -15.93 1.41 7.04
CA ARG A 14 -14.56 1.86 6.80
C ARG A 14 -13.73 2.21 8.04
N ILE A 15 -14.31 2.69 9.15
CA ILE A 15 -13.54 3.07 10.37
C ILE A 15 -13.67 2.01 11.48
N ARG A 16 -14.67 1.13 11.42
CA ARG A 16 -14.96 0.15 12.49
C ARG A 16 -13.79 -0.79 12.76
N VAL A 17 -13.00 -1.15 11.74
CA VAL A 17 -11.78 -1.97 11.91
C VAL A 17 -10.75 -1.32 12.86
N LEU A 18 -10.60 0.00 12.81
CA LEU A 18 -9.65 0.72 13.67
C LEU A 18 -10.08 0.73 15.14
N LEU A 19 -11.37 0.51 15.40
CA LEU A 19 -11.97 0.54 16.74
C LEU A 19 -12.24 -0.86 17.30
N ALA A 20 -12.58 -1.82 16.43
CA ALA A 20 -12.97 -3.17 16.80
C ALA A 20 -11.81 -4.17 16.81
N SER A 21 -10.60 -3.75 16.40
CA SER A 21 -9.37 -4.57 16.31
C SER A 21 -9.53 -5.93 15.61
N ARG A 22 -10.59 -6.11 14.82
CA ARG A 22 -10.91 -7.35 14.12
C ARG A 22 -11.01 -7.09 12.64
N MET A 23 -10.07 -7.64 11.88
CA MET A 23 -10.08 -7.60 10.43
C MET A 23 -11.06 -8.65 9.88
N PRO A 24 -11.89 -8.32 8.88
CA PRO A 24 -12.70 -9.30 8.16
C PRO A 24 -11.82 -10.33 7.43
N ASP A 25 -12.28 -11.57 7.34
CA ASP A 25 -11.53 -12.62 6.63
C ASP A 25 -11.39 -12.33 5.13
N SER A 26 -12.36 -11.63 4.53
CA SER A 26 -12.30 -11.19 3.12
C SER A 26 -11.16 -10.23 2.79
N TRP A 27 -10.48 -9.66 3.80
CA TRP A 27 -9.27 -8.86 3.59
C TRP A 27 -8.03 -9.73 3.34
N ARG A 28 -8.11 -11.03 3.65
CA ARG A 28 -7.03 -12.01 3.47
C ARG A 28 -7.10 -12.70 2.11
N GLU A 29 -8.16 -12.44 1.35
CA GLU A 29 -8.40 -13.01 0.03
C GLU A 29 -7.84 -12.09 -1.07
N ALA A 30 -7.33 -12.70 -2.14
CA ALA A 30 -6.81 -12.00 -3.30
C ALA A 30 -7.19 -12.76 -4.57
N LEU A 31 -7.68 -12.03 -5.58
CA LEU A 31 -7.84 -12.58 -6.93
C LEU A 31 -6.56 -12.31 -7.72
N ILE A 32 -5.92 -13.36 -8.22
CA ILE A 32 -4.70 -13.22 -9.04
C ILE A 32 -5.10 -13.10 -10.51
N SER A 33 -4.67 -12.02 -11.15
CA SER A 33 -4.81 -11.77 -12.58
C SER A 33 -3.45 -11.64 -13.25
N LEU A 34 -3.29 -12.14 -14.47
CA LEU A 34 -2.04 -12.11 -15.22
C LEU A 34 -2.06 -10.97 -16.23
N ILE A 35 -1.05 -10.09 -16.19
CA ILE A 35 -0.85 -9.02 -17.18
C ILE A 35 0.41 -9.30 -17.99
N PRO A 36 0.36 -9.38 -19.33
CA PRO A 36 1.55 -9.59 -20.14
C PRO A 36 2.55 -8.43 -20.00
N LYS A 37 3.84 -8.73 -20.14
CA LYS A 37 4.89 -7.71 -20.36
C LYS A 37 4.75 -7.18 -21.79
N GLU A 38 4.97 -5.89 -21.94
CA GLU A 38 5.01 -5.26 -23.27
C GLU A 38 6.13 -5.90 -24.11
N ASP A 39 5.89 -6.05 -25.41
CA ASP A 39 6.84 -6.59 -26.40
C ASP A 39 7.45 -7.96 -26.07
N SER A 40 6.66 -8.86 -25.44
CA SER A 40 7.12 -10.19 -25.03
C SER A 40 6.30 -11.33 -25.64
N ASP A 41 6.93 -12.50 -25.84
CA ASP A 41 6.25 -13.68 -26.40
C ASP A 41 5.28 -14.29 -25.37
N LEU A 42 3.98 -14.22 -25.67
CA LEU A 42 2.89 -14.66 -24.81
C LEU A 42 2.83 -16.18 -24.59
N ARG A 43 3.62 -16.97 -25.32
CA ARG A 43 3.71 -18.43 -25.13
C ARG A 43 4.44 -18.80 -23.86
N PHE A 44 5.26 -17.91 -23.29
CA PHE A 44 6.03 -18.18 -22.08
C PHE A 44 5.38 -17.53 -20.85
N ILE A 45 5.04 -18.34 -19.85
CA ILE A 45 4.39 -17.87 -18.61
C ILE A 45 5.20 -16.83 -17.84
N GLN A 46 6.53 -16.88 -17.92
CA GLN A 46 7.46 -15.90 -17.33
C GLN A 46 7.31 -14.47 -17.88
N ASN A 47 6.62 -14.34 -19.02
CA ASN A 47 6.33 -13.06 -19.65
C ASN A 47 5.05 -12.42 -19.10
N TYR A 48 4.37 -13.05 -18.15
CA TYR A 48 3.24 -12.48 -17.43
C TYR A 48 3.65 -11.97 -16.05
N ARG A 49 3.05 -10.86 -15.64
CA ARG A 49 3.14 -10.26 -14.31
C ARG A 49 1.89 -10.66 -13.54
N PRO A 50 2.00 -11.45 -12.45
CA PRO A 50 0.87 -11.71 -11.58
C PRO A 50 0.53 -10.48 -10.75
N ILE A 51 -0.72 -10.04 -10.80
CA ILE A 51 -1.26 -8.94 -10.01
C ILE A 51 -2.32 -9.49 -9.05
N SER A 52 -2.14 -9.19 -7.77
CA SER A 52 -3.11 -9.51 -6.73
C SER A 52 -4.14 -8.38 -6.58
N LEU A 53 -5.39 -8.67 -6.94
CA LEU A 53 -6.53 -7.81 -6.72
C LEU A 53 -7.05 -8.02 -5.30
N LEU A 54 -6.60 -7.13 -4.41
CA LEU A 54 -6.99 -7.11 -3.00
C LEU A 54 -8.27 -6.30 -2.77
N ASN A 55 -8.96 -6.61 -1.66
CA ASN A 55 -10.12 -5.85 -1.19
C ASN A 55 -9.82 -4.35 -1.06
N THR A 56 -10.73 -3.51 -1.57
CA THR A 56 -10.59 -2.04 -1.54
C THR A 56 -10.54 -1.48 -0.11
N ASP A 57 -11.31 -2.04 0.83
CA ASP A 57 -11.32 -1.59 2.22
C ASP A 57 -9.97 -1.84 2.90
N TYR A 58 -9.34 -2.99 2.61
CA TYR A 58 -7.97 -3.27 3.02
C TYR A 58 -6.98 -2.23 2.48
N LYS A 59 -7.09 -1.85 1.20
CA LYS A 59 -6.20 -0.84 0.58
C LYS A 59 -6.36 0.53 1.23
N ILE A 60 -7.59 0.94 1.55
CA ILE A 60 -7.87 2.20 2.27
C ILE A 60 -7.19 2.17 3.65
N PHE A 61 -7.40 1.08 4.40
CA PHE A 61 -6.80 0.90 5.72
C PHE A 61 -5.26 0.93 5.67
N ALA A 62 -4.65 0.17 4.75
CA ALA A 62 -3.21 0.15 4.56
C ALA A 62 -2.66 1.55 4.20
N THR A 63 -3.40 2.32 3.41
CA THR A 63 -3.03 3.70 3.04
C THR A 63 -3.06 4.63 4.26
N ILE A 64 -4.06 4.50 5.14
CA ILE A 64 -4.12 5.27 6.39
C ILE A 64 -2.90 4.97 7.26
N ILE A 65 -2.56 3.69 7.45
CA ILE A 65 -1.37 3.29 8.22
C ILE A 65 -0.09 3.82 7.58
N ALA A 66 0.09 3.62 6.27
CA ALA A 66 1.27 4.08 5.56
C ALA A 66 1.47 5.59 5.71
N ASN A 67 0.39 6.38 5.59
CA ASN A 67 0.46 7.83 5.77
C ASN A 67 0.84 8.25 7.20
N ARG A 68 0.39 7.51 8.22
CA ARG A 68 0.82 7.74 9.61
C ARG A 68 2.29 7.39 9.81
N LEU A 69 2.77 6.29 9.21
CA LEU A 69 4.16 5.84 9.34
C LEU A 69 5.15 6.74 8.59
N LYS A 70 4.76 7.31 7.44
CA LYS A 70 5.64 8.17 6.62
C LYS A 70 6.30 9.30 7.40
N GLY A 71 5.62 9.89 8.38
CA GLY A 71 6.18 10.96 9.22
C GLY A 71 7.35 10.51 10.11
N ILE A 72 7.37 9.23 10.50
CA ILE A 72 8.35 8.65 11.41
C ILE A 72 9.47 7.98 10.61
N LEU A 73 9.13 7.26 9.54
CA LEU A 73 10.08 6.47 8.74
C LEU A 73 11.24 7.29 8.17
N ASN A 74 11.02 8.57 7.87
CA ASN A 74 12.08 9.45 7.37
C ASN A 74 13.24 9.64 8.35
N GLN A 75 13.04 9.46 9.66
CA GLN A 75 14.08 9.57 10.69
C GLN A 75 14.91 8.29 10.82
N TYR A 76 14.32 7.13 10.50
CA TYR A 76 14.93 5.83 10.70
C TYR A 76 15.51 5.22 9.41
N ILE A 77 15.05 5.68 8.25
CA ILE A 77 15.50 5.15 6.95
C ILE A 77 16.70 5.94 6.43
N HIS A 78 17.77 5.21 6.06
CA HIS A 78 19.00 5.77 5.50
C HIS A 78 18.74 6.68 4.30
N LYS A 79 19.55 7.72 4.12
CA LYS A 79 19.35 8.77 3.10
C LYS A 79 19.38 8.25 1.66
N ASP A 80 20.08 7.14 1.42
CA ASP A 80 20.21 6.54 0.08
C ASP A 80 18.97 5.75 -0.35
N GLN A 81 18.08 5.40 0.59
CA GLN A 81 16.77 4.83 0.25
C GLN A 81 15.82 5.96 -0.15
N ASN A 82 15.80 6.27 -1.45
CA ASN A 82 15.00 7.37 -2.00
C ASN A 82 13.59 6.97 -2.49
N GLY A 83 13.23 5.70 -2.43
CA GLY A 83 11.92 5.21 -2.87
C GLY A 83 10.81 5.39 -1.82
N PHE A 84 9.61 5.76 -2.27
CA PHE A 84 8.35 5.71 -1.50
C PHE A 84 8.28 6.52 -0.19
N LEU A 85 9.24 7.42 0.04
CA LEU A 85 9.29 8.32 1.19
C LEU A 85 9.03 9.76 0.76
N PRO A 86 8.33 10.57 1.59
CA PRO A 86 8.06 11.95 1.26
C PRO A 86 9.37 12.75 1.20
N ASN A 87 9.45 13.65 0.22
CA ASN A 87 10.61 14.51 -0.05
C ASN A 87 11.89 13.78 -0.50
N ARG A 88 11.78 12.51 -0.91
CA ARG A 88 12.88 11.77 -1.54
C ARG A 88 12.54 11.51 -3.00
N GLN A 89 13.45 11.85 -3.90
CA GLN A 89 13.26 11.69 -5.35
C GLN A 89 14.29 10.72 -5.90
N ILE A 90 13.90 9.93 -6.89
CA ILE A 90 14.83 9.04 -7.60
C ILE A 90 16.00 9.80 -8.25
N ARG A 91 15.79 11.08 -8.58
CA ARG A 91 16.84 11.99 -9.07
C ARG A 91 18.00 12.17 -8.09
N ASN A 92 17.76 12.01 -6.79
CA ASN A 92 18.81 12.07 -5.78
C ASN A 92 19.85 10.95 -6.01
N ASN A 93 19.40 9.75 -6.41
CA ASN A 93 20.30 8.64 -6.72
C ASN A 93 21.21 8.97 -7.91
N LEU A 94 20.66 9.57 -8.97
CA LEU A 94 21.46 9.99 -10.13
C LEU A 94 22.54 11.00 -9.74
N ARG A 95 22.20 11.96 -8.86
CA ARG A 95 23.15 12.97 -8.39
C ARG A 95 24.28 12.36 -7.54
N ILE A 96 23.97 11.38 -6.69
CA ILE A 96 24.99 10.65 -5.93
C ILE A 96 25.97 9.94 -6.87
N VAL A 97 25.46 9.26 -7.89
CA VAL A 97 26.31 8.58 -8.87
C VAL A 97 27.21 9.57 -9.62
N LEU A 98 26.65 10.70 -10.08
CA LEU A 98 27.45 11.74 -10.75
C LEU A 98 28.57 12.29 -9.87
N ASN A 99 28.27 12.59 -8.60
CA ASN A 99 29.26 13.10 -7.64
C ASN A 99 30.37 12.09 -7.30
N VAL A 100 30.17 10.78 -7.54
CA VAL A 100 31.19 9.74 -7.32
C VAL A 100 32.08 9.56 -8.55
N LEU A 101 31.56 9.93 -9.73
CA LEU A 101 32.27 9.80 -11.01
C LEU A 101 33.11 11.04 -11.35
N GLU A 102 32.75 12.22 -10.81
CA GLU A 102 33.61 13.42 -10.75
C GLU A 102 34.71 13.27 -9.70
#